data_AF-A0A1T4ZYA2-F1
#
_entry.id   AF-A0A1T4ZYA2-F1
#
_cell.length_a   1.000
_cell.length_b   1.000
_cell.length_c   1.000
_cell.angle_alpha   90.00
_cell.angle_beta   90.00
_cell.angle_gamma   90.00
#
_symmetry.space_group_name_H-M   'P 1'
#
loop_
_entity.id
_entity.type
_entity.pdbx_description
1 polymer ?
#
loop_
_entity_poly.entity_id
_entity_poly.type
_entity_poly.pdbx_seq_one_letter_code
_entity_poly.pdbx_strand_id
1 'polypeptide(L)'
;MKMKNSPILLSMLFTLLALIFPFIAGVIIAVKNISSLSSITLIQFIAFAVGVLVTLWIMKKSKFSFQDFGFRKFKVEAWMAVIVISELTAFFSGITDRDGFSAQYVFILFLFVIAVGLFEEFIFRGLILKYLSAKGLKTAIIGSSILFGIGHFVNVLSGQDFLLTLMQVAFACLFGLVCAEIVAKTKSIMFPIIWHASHDFIAILTDKSEPNVLAVSIYIFHCLVLIGLAIYFWKALFPKKAVMNLKNPESYV
;
A
#
# COMPACT_ATOMS: atom_id res chain seq x y z
N MET A 1 -29.43 2.49 0.95
CA MET A 1 -29.34 2.10 -0.48
C MET A 1 -28.55 0.80 -0.59
N LYS A 2 -29.20 -0.34 -0.90
CA LYS A 2 -28.52 -1.66 -1.01
C LYS A 2 -27.58 -1.65 -2.22
N MET A 3 -26.31 -2.00 -2.03
CA MET A 3 -25.43 -2.27 -3.16
C MET A 3 -25.87 -3.57 -3.83
N LYS A 4 -26.02 -3.55 -5.16
CA LYS A 4 -26.47 -4.71 -5.94
C LYS A 4 -25.51 -5.91 -5.79
N ASN A 5 -24.23 -5.63 -5.58
CA ASN A 5 -23.17 -6.63 -5.36
C ASN A 5 -22.66 -6.56 -3.90
N SER A 6 -22.25 -7.70 -3.35
CA SER A 6 -21.65 -7.78 -2.01
C SER A 6 -20.35 -6.96 -1.97
N PRO A 7 -20.18 -6.00 -1.03
CA PRO A 7 -18.93 -5.23 -0.92
C PRO A 7 -17.70 -6.10 -0.71
N ILE A 8 -17.85 -7.27 -0.08
CA ILE A 8 -16.77 -8.23 0.13
C ILE A 8 -16.35 -8.84 -1.20
N LEU A 9 -17.31 -9.33 -1.99
CA LEU A 9 -17.04 -9.90 -3.31
C LEU A 9 -16.36 -8.89 -4.23
N LEU A 10 -16.85 -7.65 -4.26
CA LEU A 10 -16.23 -6.61 -5.07
C LEU A 10 -14.80 -6.29 -4.63
N SER A 11 -14.53 -6.34 -3.33
CA SER A 11 -13.18 -6.15 -2.80
C SER A 11 -12.24 -7.27 -3.23
N MET A 12 -12.70 -8.52 -3.19
CA MET A 12 -11.93 -9.67 -3.71
C MET A 12 -11.64 -9.52 -5.20
N LEU A 13 -12.63 -9.08 -6.01
CA LEU A 13 -12.43 -8.85 -7.44
C LEU A 13 -11.42 -7.73 -7.72
N PHE A 14 -11.43 -6.64 -6.93
CA PHE A 14 -10.43 -5.58 -7.07
C PHE A 14 -9.03 -6.02 -6.62
N THR A 15 -8.92 -6.89 -5.61
CA THR A 15 -7.64 -7.51 -5.25
C THR A 15 -7.13 -8.37 -6.40
N LEU A 16 -7.98 -9.19 -7.03
CA LEU A 16 -7.59 -9.96 -8.21
C LEU A 16 -7.16 -9.05 -9.38
N LEU A 17 -7.89 -7.95 -9.62
CA LEU A 17 -7.52 -6.95 -10.62
C LEU A 17 -6.12 -6.36 -10.37
N ALA A 18 -5.77 -6.11 -9.10
CA ALA A 18 -4.44 -5.61 -8.73
C ALA A 18 -3.31 -6.56 -9.16
N LEU A 19 -3.58 -7.87 -9.17
CA LEU A 19 -2.58 -8.88 -9.53
C LEU A 19 -2.39 -9.06 -11.04
N ILE A 20 -3.37 -8.66 -11.87
CA ILE A 20 -3.35 -8.90 -13.32
C ILE A 20 -2.16 -8.19 -13.99
N PHE A 21 -1.92 -6.92 -13.66
CA PHE A 21 -0.89 -6.11 -14.32
C PHE A 21 0.55 -6.57 -14.01
N PRO A 22 0.96 -6.75 -12.74
CA PRO A 22 2.28 -7.31 -12.44
C PRO A 22 2.43 -8.73 -13.00
N PHE A 23 1.37 -9.54 -13.00
CA PHE A 23 1.41 -10.87 -13.61
C PHE A 23 1.68 -10.83 -15.12
N ILE A 24 0.96 -9.98 -15.87
CA ILE A 24 1.18 -9.81 -17.33
C ILE A 24 2.62 -9.36 -17.60
N ALA A 25 3.12 -8.37 -16.85
CA ALA A 25 4.49 -7.90 -16.99
C ALA A 25 5.50 -9.03 -16.73
N GLY A 26 5.31 -9.80 -15.65
CA GLY A 26 6.14 -10.96 -15.31
C GLY A 26 6.16 -12.01 -16.43
N VAL A 27 5.01 -12.34 -17.01
CA VAL A 27 4.91 -13.27 -18.15
C VAL A 27 5.67 -12.75 -19.36
N ILE A 28 5.55 -11.45 -19.70
CA ILE A 28 6.27 -10.84 -20.83
C ILE A 28 7.78 -10.93 -20.60
N ILE A 29 8.25 -10.58 -19.40
CA ILE A 29 9.67 -10.61 -19.02
C ILE A 29 10.22 -12.04 -19.14
N ALA A 30 9.51 -13.03 -18.59
CA ALA A 30 9.92 -14.42 -18.59
C ALA A 30 9.95 -15.01 -20.02
N VAL A 31 8.87 -14.86 -20.79
CA VAL A 31 8.78 -15.42 -22.14
C VAL A 31 9.81 -14.82 -23.10
N LYS A 32 10.09 -13.52 -22.96
CA LYS A 32 11.09 -12.84 -23.80
C LYS A 32 12.53 -12.96 -23.27
N ASN A 33 12.76 -13.67 -22.16
CA ASN A 33 14.06 -13.79 -21.50
C ASN A 33 14.74 -12.42 -21.28
N ILE A 34 13.98 -11.43 -20.83
CA ILE A 34 14.53 -10.08 -20.56
C ILE A 34 15.29 -10.11 -19.24
N SER A 35 16.60 -9.84 -19.29
CA SER A 35 17.48 -9.83 -18.11
C SER A 35 17.95 -8.43 -17.70
N SER A 36 17.85 -7.44 -18.59
CA SER A 36 18.27 -6.06 -18.27
C SER A 36 17.35 -5.44 -17.23
N LEU A 37 17.94 -4.96 -16.14
CA LEU A 37 17.24 -4.32 -15.03
C LEU A 37 16.37 -3.14 -15.50
N SER A 38 16.92 -2.27 -16.37
CA SER A 38 16.18 -1.13 -16.92
C SER A 38 14.96 -1.57 -17.74
N SER A 39 15.11 -2.62 -18.56
CA SER A 39 14.00 -3.14 -19.38
C SER A 39 12.92 -3.82 -18.55
N ILE A 40 13.32 -4.59 -17.53
CA ILE A 40 12.39 -5.22 -16.57
C ILE A 40 11.55 -4.14 -15.89
N THR A 41 12.20 -3.12 -15.31
CA THR A 41 11.52 -2.03 -14.62
C THR A 41 10.65 -1.19 -15.55
N LEU A 42 11.06 -1.00 -16.81
CA LEU A 42 10.25 -0.31 -17.82
C LEU A 42 8.96 -1.08 -18.16
N ILE A 43 9.05 -2.40 -18.35
CA ILE A 43 7.88 -3.24 -18.62
C ILE A 43 6.90 -3.19 -17.43
N GLN A 44 7.43 -3.29 -16.21
CA GLN A 44 6.63 -3.16 -14.99
C GLN A 44 5.97 -1.78 -14.89
N PHE A 45 6.71 -0.69 -15.13
CA PHE A 45 6.16 0.66 -15.17
C PHE A 45 4.99 0.77 -16.15
N ILE A 46 5.15 0.28 -17.38
CA ILE A 46 4.08 0.34 -18.39
C ILE A 46 2.84 -0.42 -17.91
N ALA A 47 3.00 -1.62 -17.35
CA ALA A 47 1.87 -2.41 -16.85
C ALA A 47 1.13 -1.70 -15.71
N PHE A 48 1.85 -1.16 -14.72
CA PHE A 48 1.23 -0.40 -13.63
C PHE A 48 0.61 0.92 -14.11
N ALA A 49 1.23 1.63 -15.05
CA ALA A 49 0.66 2.84 -15.63
C ALA A 49 -0.67 2.56 -16.36
N VAL A 50 -0.76 1.46 -17.11
CA VAL A 50 -2.03 1.01 -17.69
C VAL A 50 -3.03 0.66 -16.58
N GLY A 51 -2.59 -0.02 -15.51
CA GLY A 51 -3.39 -0.29 -14.33
C GLY A 51 -3.99 0.98 -13.70
N VAL A 52 -3.18 2.04 -13.55
CA VAL A 52 -3.64 3.35 -13.06
C VAL A 52 -4.76 3.89 -13.95
N LEU A 53 -4.59 3.87 -15.28
CA LEU A 53 -5.60 4.36 -16.22
C LEU A 53 -6.91 3.56 -16.13
N VAL A 54 -6.81 2.23 -16.03
CA VAL A 54 -7.98 1.33 -15.86
C VAL A 54 -8.69 1.63 -14.54
N THR A 55 -7.96 1.76 -13.44
CA THR A 55 -8.56 2.05 -12.12
C THR A 55 -9.20 3.43 -12.08
N LEU A 56 -8.59 4.45 -12.68
CA LEU A 56 -9.19 5.78 -12.82
C LEU A 56 -10.47 5.74 -13.67
N TRP A 57 -10.49 4.95 -14.75
CA TRP A 57 -11.68 4.74 -15.56
C TRP A 57 -12.80 4.06 -14.75
N ILE A 58 -12.48 3.02 -13.97
CA ILE A 58 -13.43 2.37 -13.05
C ILE A 58 -13.99 3.38 -12.03
N MET A 59 -13.11 4.17 -11.38
CA MET A 59 -13.52 5.19 -10.43
C MET A 59 -14.46 6.22 -11.07
N LYS A 60 -14.14 6.70 -12.28
CA LYS A 60 -14.97 7.65 -13.04
C LYS A 60 -16.34 7.07 -13.41
N LYS A 61 -16.42 5.76 -13.68
CA LYS A 61 -17.68 5.06 -14.01
C LYS A 61 -18.45 4.61 -12.77
N SER A 62 -17.86 4.70 -11.59
CA SER A 62 -18.53 4.39 -10.34
C SER A 62 -19.57 5.46 -9.99
N LYS A 63 -20.41 5.14 -9.00
CA LYS A 63 -21.37 6.10 -8.43
C LYS A 63 -20.75 7.12 -7.46
N PHE A 64 -19.46 7.02 -7.19
CA PHE A 64 -18.74 7.84 -6.22
C PHE A 64 -17.93 8.93 -6.93
N SER A 65 -17.74 10.06 -6.26
CA SER A 65 -16.87 11.12 -6.77
C SER A 65 -15.39 10.81 -6.48
N PHE A 66 -14.45 11.47 -7.17
CA PHE A 66 -13.03 11.37 -6.79
C PHE A 66 -12.77 11.82 -5.35
N GLN A 67 -13.55 12.77 -4.83
CA GLN A 67 -13.43 13.18 -3.43
C GLN A 67 -13.88 12.10 -2.43
N ASP A 68 -14.76 11.18 -2.85
CA ASP A 68 -15.17 10.01 -2.07
C ASP A 68 -14.06 8.96 -1.96
N PHE A 69 -13.20 8.89 -2.99
CA PHE A 69 -11.99 8.06 -3.00
C PHE A 69 -10.79 8.74 -2.34
N GLY A 70 -10.96 9.95 -1.82
CA GLY A 70 -9.92 10.65 -1.06
C GLY A 70 -8.97 11.49 -1.91
N PHE A 71 -9.34 11.87 -3.14
CA PHE A 71 -8.61 12.87 -3.92
C PHE A 71 -8.81 14.26 -3.29
N ARG A 72 -8.10 14.49 -2.19
CA ARG A 72 -8.15 15.68 -1.34
C ARG A 72 -6.73 16.05 -0.93
N LYS A 73 -6.48 17.34 -0.70
CA LYS A 73 -5.23 17.79 -0.08
C LYS A 73 -5.17 17.32 1.38
N PHE A 74 -3.97 17.03 1.87
CA PHE A 74 -3.71 16.78 3.29
C PHE A 74 -2.93 17.93 3.90
N LYS A 75 -2.94 18.02 5.24
CA LYS A 75 -2.13 18.97 6.00
C LYS A 75 -0.93 18.23 6.58
N VAL A 76 0.20 18.93 6.69
CA VAL A 76 1.39 18.40 7.35
C VAL A 76 1.11 18.27 8.85
N GLU A 77 1.41 17.10 9.42
CA GLU A 77 1.23 16.79 10.83
C GLU A 77 2.50 16.09 11.36
N ALA A 78 2.76 16.18 12.68
CA ALA A 78 4.01 15.70 13.28
C ALA A 78 4.28 14.19 13.08
N TRP A 79 3.24 13.36 13.00
CA TRP A 79 3.40 11.92 12.74
C TRP A 79 4.03 11.62 11.38
N MET A 80 3.93 12.54 10.41
CA MET A 80 4.59 12.39 9.11
C MET A 80 6.11 12.42 9.25
N ALA A 81 6.64 13.20 10.20
CA ALA A 81 8.07 13.23 10.47
C ALA A 81 8.56 11.89 11.03
N VAL A 82 7.75 11.21 11.85
CA VAL A 82 8.08 9.85 12.35
C VAL A 82 8.22 8.86 11.19
N ILE A 83 7.30 8.92 10.23
CA ILE A 83 7.35 8.09 9.02
C ILE A 83 8.59 8.41 8.20
N VAL A 84 8.83 9.69 7.89
CA VAL A 84 10.00 10.10 7.09
C VAL A 84 11.31 9.67 7.75
N ILE A 85 11.47 9.93 9.05
CA ILE A 85 12.68 9.51 9.79
C ILE A 85 12.82 7.99 9.77
N SER A 86 11.72 7.26 9.92
CA SER A 86 11.73 5.79 9.85
C SER A 86 12.23 5.30 8.49
N GLU A 87 11.69 5.80 7.39
CA GLU A 87 12.12 5.42 6.03
C GLU A 87 13.61 5.73 5.79
N LEU A 88 14.09 6.89 6.28
CA LEU A 88 15.48 7.28 6.11
C LEU A 88 16.49 6.33 6.77
N THR A 89 16.08 5.55 7.78
CA THR A 89 16.98 4.56 8.41
C THR A 89 17.40 3.43 7.46
N ALA A 90 16.63 3.16 6.40
CA ALA A 90 17.00 2.15 5.40
C ALA A 90 18.31 2.48 4.68
N PHE A 91 18.65 3.77 4.53
CA PHE A 91 19.92 4.20 3.93
C PHE A 91 21.15 3.81 4.74
N PHE A 92 21.02 3.40 6.01
CA PHE A 92 22.14 2.81 6.76
C PHE A 92 22.65 1.50 6.15
N SER A 93 21.83 0.80 5.35
CA SER A 93 22.26 -0.36 4.54
C SER A 93 23.13 0.03 3.34
N GLY A 94 23.22 1.33 3.02
CA GLY A 94 23.86 1.85 1.81
C GLY A 94 23.00 1.70 0.56
N ILE A 95 23.45 2.30 -0.54
CA ILE A 95 22.80 2.17 -1.85
C ILE A 95 23.27 0.85 -2.50
N THR A 96 22.37 0.20 -3.22
CA THR A 96 22.61 -1.03 -3.96
C THR A 96 23.65 -0.83 -5.07
N ASP A 97 24.45 -1.87 -5.29
CA ASP A 97 25.55 -1.97 -6.25
C ASP A 97 25.29 -3.06 -7.28
N ARG A 98 24.01 -3.39 -7.50
CA ARG A 98 23.56 -4.42 -8.45
C ARG A 98 24.04 -4.14 -9.87
N ASP A 99 24.39 -5.20 -10.57
CA ASP A 99 24.69 -5.15 -12.00
C ASP A 99 23.54 -4.50 -12.78
N GLY A 100 23.88 -3.55 -13.66
CA GLY A 100 22.91 -2.76 -14.41
C GLY A 100 22.37 -1.52 -13.70
N PHE A 101 22.84 -1.23 -12.48
CA PHE A 101 22.56 0.04 -11.81
C PHE A 101 23.11 1.21 -12.63
N SER A 102 22.23 2.15 -12.99
CA SER A 102 22.55 3.30 -13.84
C SER A 102 21.58 4.45 -13.57
N ALA A 103 21.93 5.67 -13.99
CA ALA A 103 21.03 6.82 -13.89
C ALA A 103 19.72 6.60 -14.66
N GLN A 104 19.77 5.91 -15.80
CA GLN A 104 18.58 5.52 -16.56
C GLN A 104 17.68 4.58 -15.75
N TYR A 105 18.26 3.54 -15.14
CA TYR A 105 17.51 2.63 -14.27
C TYR A 105 16.83 3.39 -13.13
N VAL A 106 17.56 4.24 -12.40
CA VAL A 106 17.03 5.00 -11.27
C VAL A 106 15.88 5.91 -11.70
N PHE A 107 15.98 6.55 -12.86
CA PHE A 107 14.89 7.37 -13.41
C PHE A 107 13.64 6.54 -13.73
N ILE A 108 13.81 5.39 -14.38
CA ILE A 108 12.68 4.49 -14.70
C ILE A 108 12.08 3.91 -13.42
N LEU A 109 12.90 3.54 -12.44
CA LEU A 109 12.48 3.08 -11.12
C LEU A 109 11.63 4.13 -10.41
N PHE A 110 12.04 5.40 -10.44
CA PHE A 110 11.27 6.49 -9.86
C PHE A 110 9.87 6.63 -10.49
N LEU A 111 9.76 6.49 -11.81
CA LEU A 111 8.46 6.49 -12.48
C LEU A 111 7.64 5.24 -12.15
N PHE A 112 8.30 4.09 -12.07
CA PHE A 112 7.69 2.80 -11.74
C PHE A 112 7.03 2.84 -10.37
N VAL A 113 7.76 3.19 -9.30
CA VAL A 113 7.23 3.19 -7.92
C VAL A 113 6.14 4.23 -7.71
N ILE A 114 6.15 5.36 -8.45
CA ILE A 114 5.02 6.29 -8.49
C ILE A 114 3.78 5.60 -9.08
N ALA A 115 3.93 4.87 -10.19
CA ALA A 115 2.82 4.13 -10.80
C ALA A 115 2.30 3.03 -9.88
N VAL A 116 3.17 2.31 -9.16
CA VAL A 116 2.81 1.32 -8.13
C VAL A 116 2.00 1.99 -7.03
N GLY A 117 2.55 3.01 -6.37
CA GLY A 117 1.88 3.72 -5.28
C GLY A 117 0.54 4.30 -5.69
N LEU A 118 0.42 4.86 -6.91
CA LEU A 118 -0.88 5.30 -7.45
C LEU A 118 -1.84 4.13 -7.64
N PHE A 119 -1.42 3.09 -8.35
CA PHE A 119 -2.30 1.98 -8.73
C PHE A 119 -2.83 1.24 -7.51
N GLU A 120 -1.93 0.87 -6.60
CA GLU A 120 -2.28 0.09 -5.43
C GLU A 120 -3.11 0.91 -4.44
N GLU A 121 -2.73 2.17 -4.14
CA GLU A 121 -3.54 2.98 -3.24
C GLU A 121 -4.91 3.34 -3.83
N PHE A 122 -5.03 3.50 -5.15
CA PHE A 122 -6.33 3.67 -5.81
C PHE A 122 -7.22 2.43 -5.61
N ILE A 123 -6.66 1.23 -5.71
CA ILE A 123 -7.40 -0.01 -5.49
C ILE A 123 -7.72 -0.18 -4.00
N PHE A 124 -6.73 -0.18 -3.12
CA PHE A 124 -6.89 -0.60 -1.73
C PHE A 124 -7.49 0.48 -0.84
N ARG A 125 -6.99 1.73 -0.93
CA ARG A 125 -7.45 2.85 -0.09
C ARG A 125 -8.53 3.69 -0.76
N GLY A 126 -8.57 3.69 -2.09
CA GLY A 126 -9.67 4.25 -2.88
C GLY A 126 -10.87 3.31 -2.93
N LEU A 127 -10.84 2.31 -3.80
CA LEU A 127 -11.98 1.45 -4.09
C LEU A 127 -12.34 0.53 -2.91
N ILE A 128 -11.46 -0.39 -2.53
CA ILE A 128 -11.74 -1.44 -1.53
C ILE A 128 -12.16 -0.83 -0.19
N LEU A 129 -11.39 0.12 0.35
CA LEU A 129 -11.74 0.82 1.59
C LEU A 129 -13.12 1.49 1.50
N LYS A 130 -13.43 2.17 0.38
CA LYS A 130 -14.73 2.82 0.17
C LYS A 130 -15.89 1.83 0.07
N TYR A 131 -15.71 0.69 -0.60
CA TYR A 131 -16.77 -0.31 -0.71
C TYR A 131 -16.98 -1.07 0.60
N LEU A 132 -15.90 -1.47 1.28
CA LEU A 132 -15.99 -2.11 2.60
C LEU A 132 -16.53 -1.17 3.68
N SER A 133 -16.44 0.16 3.52
CA SER A 133 -17.01 1.11 4.49
C SER A 133 -18.52 0.95 4.65
N ALA A 134 -19.22 0.36 3.66
CA ALA A 134 -20.63 -0.01 3.78
C ALA A 134 -20.91 -1.09 4.84
N LYS A 135 -19.86 -1.79 5.31
CA LYS A 135 -19.91 -2.77 6.41
C LYS A 135 -19.39 -2.20 7.74
N GLY A 136 -18.94 -0.94 7.75
CA GLY A 136 -18.38 -0.25 8.91
C GLY A 136 -16.91 0.09 8.74
N LEU A 137 -16.48 1.19 9.37
CA LEU A 137 -15.14 1.73 9.20
C LEU A 137 -14.03 0.76 9.66
N LYS A 138 -14.22 0.08 10.80
CA LYS A 138 -13.26 -0.91 11.31
C LYS A 138 -13.05 -2.07 10.33
N THR A 139 -14.14 -2.61 9.79
CA THR A 139 -14.10 -3.68 8.79
C THR A 139 -13.40 -3.22 7.51
N ALA A 140 -13.62 -1.97 7.09
CA ALA A 140 -12.96 -1.42 5.92
C ALA A 140 -11.44 -1.28 6.12
N ILE A 141 -11.03 -0.72 7.25
CA ILE A 141 -9.61 -0.55 7.60
C ILE A 141 -8.92 -1.91 7.66
N ILE A 142 -9.43 -2.85 8.47
CA ILE A 142 -8.82 -4.17 8.64
C ILE A 142 -8.88 -4.97 7.32
N GLY A 143 -10.04 -5.00 6.66
CA GLY A 143 -10.24 -5.79 5.46
C GLY A 143 -9.39 -5.33 4.28
N SER A 144 -9.29 -4.02 4.03
CA SER A 144 -8.40 -3.50 2.97
C SER A 144 -6.93 -3.82 3.24
N SER A 145 -6.50 -3.76 4.51
CA SER A 145 -5.12 -4.02 4.92
C SER A 145 -4.73 -5.50 4.79
N ILE A 146 -5.63 -6.42 5.19
CA ILE A 146 -5.41 -7.86 5.03
C ILE A 146 -5.37 -8.22 3.54
N LEU A 147 -6.30 -7.69 2.73
CA LEU A 147 -6.30 -7.95 1.29
C LEU A 147 -5.03 -7.42 0.60
N PHE A 148 -4.53 -6.27 1.03
CA PHE A 148 -3.27 -5.70 0.55
C PHE A 148 -2.08 -6.62 0.89
N GLY A 149 -1.98 -7.08 2.13
CA GLY A 149 -0.94 -8.01 2.53
C GLY A 149 -1.01 -9.34 1.80
N ILE A 150 -2.18 -9.99 1.75
CA ILE A 150 -2.35 -11.29 1.09
C ILE A 150 -2.01 -11.24 -0.41
N GLY A 151 -2.23 -10.10 -1.07
CA GLY A 151 -1.85 -9.91 -2.47
C GLY A 151 -0.38 -10.23 -2.76
N HIS A 152 0.50 -10.04 -1.77
CA HIS A 152 1.94 -10.27 -1.92
C HIS A 152 2.35 -11.75 -1.92
N PHE A 153 1.46 -12.69 -1.56
CA PHE A 153 1.74 -14.12 -1.70
C PHE A 153 1.97 -14.54 -3.16
N VAL A 154 1.55 -13.73 -4.14
CA VAL A 154 1.84 -13.95 -5.56
C VAL A 154 3.35 -14.02 -5.84
N ASN A 155 4.19 -13.39 -5.00
CA ASN A 155 5.63 -13.36 -5.20
C ASN A 155 6.29 -14.74 -5.00
N VAL A 156 5.68 -15.64 -4.23
CA VAL A 156 6.13 -17.05 -4.14
C VAL A 156 6.09 -17.70 -5.53
N LEU A 157 5.06 -17.39 -6.33
CA LEU A 157 4.92 -17.90 -7.70
C LEU A 157 5.98 -17.29 -8.64
N SER A 158 6.58 -16.17 -8.25
CA SER A 158 7.68 -15.51 -8.96
C SER A 158 9.06 -15.97 -8.47
N GLY A 159 9.11 -16.95 -7.55
CA GLY A 159 10.35 -17.55 -7.05
C GLY A 159 10.92 -16.89 -5.78
N GLN A 160 10.20 -15.96 -5.14
CA GLN A 160 10.65 -15.39 -3.86
C GLN A 160 10.62 -16.46 -2.75
N ASP A 161 11.61 -16.42 -1.86
CA ASP A 161 11.64 -17.26 -0.67
C ASP A 161 10.36 -17.12 0.17
N PHE A 162 9.89 -18.24 0.73
CA PHE A 162 8.63 -18.29 1.46
C PHE A 162 8.68 -17.48 2.76
N LEU A 163 9.79 -17.53 3.52
CA LEU A 163 9.94 -16.77 4.76
C LEU A 163 10.02 -15.27 4.47
N LEU A 164 10.79 -14.87 3.45
CA LEU A 164 10.84 -13.47 3.00
C LEU A 164 9.46 -12.99 2.54
N THR A 165 8.69 -13.82 1.84
CA THR A 165 7.33 -13.48 1.44
C THR A 165 6.40 -13.33 2.65
N LEU A 166 6.50 -14.22 3.65
CA LEU A 166 5.70 -14.11 4.87
C LEU A 166 6.01 -12.82 5.65
N MET A 167 7.29 -12.44 5.71
CA MET A 167 7.70 -11.15 6.27
C MET A 167 7.07 -10.01 5.46
N GLN A 168 7.21 -10.01 4.14
CA GLN A 168 6.60 -9.00 3.28
C GLN A 168 5.08 -8.88 3.47
N VAL A 169 4.36 -10.00 3.59
CA VAL A 169 2.91 -10.01 3.86
C VAL A 169 2.60 -9.38 5.20
N ALA A 170 3.37 -9.68 6.26
CA ALA A 170 3.19 -9.09 7.57
C ALA A 170 3.44 -7.57 7.56
N PHE A 171 4.53 -7.13 6.92
CA PHE A 171 4.85 -5.72 6.73
C PHE A 171 3.74 -5.01 5.94
N ALA A 172 3.33 -5.58 4.80
CA ALA A 172 2.28 -5.04 3.96
C ALA A 172 0.95 -4.96 4.72
N CYS A 173 0.60 -5.90 5.60
CA CYS A 173 -0.58 -5.76 6.46
C CYS A 173 -0.48 -4.57 7.42
N LEU A 174 0.69 -4.34 8.03
CA LEU A 174 0.92 -3.22 8.97
C LEU A 174 0.92 -1.88 8.24
N PHE A 175 1.64 -1.77 7.12
CA PHE A 175 1.63 -0.61 6.23
C PHE A 175 0.21 -0.34 5.71
N GLY A 176 -0.43 -1.41 5.23
CA GLY A 176 -1.87 -1.66 5.09
C GLY A 176 -2.72 -0.79 5.99
N LEU A 177 -2.63 -1.16 7.27
CA LEU A 177 -3.39 -0.65 8.38
C LEU A 177 -3.16 0.85 8.58
N VAL A 178 -1.90 1.27 8.67
CA VAL A 178 -1.54 2.67 8.93
C VAL A 178 -2.04 3.58 7.80
N CYS A 179 -1.85 3.21 6.52
CA CYS A 179 -2.37 4.00 5.40
C CYS A 179 -3.91 4.07 5.42
N ALA A 180 -4.61 2.96 5.68
CA ALA A 180 -6.06 2.95 5.74
C ALA A 180 -6.58 3.86 6.88
N GLU A 181 -5.90 3.89 8.02
CA GLU A 181 -6.21 4.79 9.13
C GLU A 181 -5.90 6.26 8.82
N ILE A 182 -4.77 6.55 8.15
CA ILE A 182 -4.43 7.89 7.67
C ILE A 182 -5.54 8.39 6.73
N VAL A 183 -6.02 7.55 5.80
CA VAL A 183 -7.14 7.91 4.91
C VAL A 183 -8.42 8.11 5.72
N ALA A 184 -8.69 7.26 6.71
CA ALA A 184 -9.87 7.41 7.56
C ALA A 184 -9.85 8.73 8.36
N LYS A 185 -8.68 9.17 8.84
CA LYS A 185 -8.47 10.41 9.59
C LYS A 185 -8.48 11.65 8.70
N THR A 186 -7.68 11.64 7.64
CA THR A 186 -7.42 12.82 6.78
C THR A 186 -8.38 12.95 5.62
N LYS A 187 -9.10 11.87 5.28
CA LYS A 187 -9.91 11.74 4.06
C LYS A 187 -9.11 11.91 2.77
N SER A 188 -7.78 11.76 2.83
CA SER A 188 -6.88 11.93 1.70
C SER A 188 -6.07 10.66 1.45
N ILE A 189 -6.03 10.21 0.20
CA ILE A 189 -5.13 9.13 -0.24
C ILE A 189 -3.78 9.66 -0.75
N MET A 190 -3.61 10.98 -0.87
CA MET A 190 -2.40 11.57 -1.46
C MET A 190 -1.15 11.30 -0.63
N PHE A 191 -1.24 11.38 0.71
CA PHE A 191 -0.09 11.04 1.56
C PHE A 191 0.28 9.55 1.46
N PRO A 192 -0.66 8.59 1.61
CA PRO A 192 -0.37 7.18 1.33
C PRO A 192 0.31 6.91 -0.01
N ILE A 193 -0.13 7.55 -1.10
CA ILE A 193 0.50 7.39 -2.43
C ILE A 193 1.96 7.83 -2.40
N ILE A 194 2.23 9.03 -1.87
CA ILE A 194 3.60 9.58 -1.81
C ILE A 194 4.47 8.69 -0.92
N TRP A 195 3.95 8.26 0.24
CA TRP A 195 4.69 7.42 1.16
C TRP A 195 4.96 6.04 0.57
N HIS A 196 3.98 5.39 -0.04
CA HIS A 196 4.14 4.09 -0.69
C HIS A 196 5.21 4.15 -1.79
N ALA A 197 5.10 5.11 -2.71
CA ALA A 197 6.11 5.28 -3.75
C ALA A 197 7.51 5.56 -3.17
N SER A 198 7.59 6.32 -2.08
CA SER A 198 8.87 6.62 -1.40
C SER A 198 9.44 5.38 -0.72
N HIS A 199 8.59 4.59 -0.06
CA HIS A 199 8.97 3.34 0.60
C HIS A 199 9.56 2.36 -0.42
N ASP A 200 8.85 2.10 -1.52
CA ASP A 200 9.32 1.19 -2.57
C ASP A 200 10.62 1.67 -3.20
N PHE A 201 10.72 2.97 -3.47
CA PHE A 201 11.94 3.56 -4.04
C PHE A 201 13.14 3.36 -3.12
N ILE A 202 12.98 3.66 -1.82
CA ILE A 202 14.04 3.52 -0.82
C ILE A 202 14.38 2.05 -0.61
N ALA A 203 13.37 1.18 -0.48
CA ALA A 203 13.55 -0.25 -0.30
C ALA A 203 14.36 -0.83 -1.46
N ILE A 204 13.97 -0.56 -2.72
CA ILE A 204 14.69 -1.06 -3.90
C ILE A 204 16.09 -0.46 -4.03
N LEU A 205 16.27 0.83 -3.71
CA LEU A 205 17.58 1.48 -3.75
C LEU A 205 18.55 0.97 -2.68
N THR A 206 18.04 0.49 -1.55
CA THR A 206 18.85 0.01 -0.42
C THR A 206 18.90 -1.52 -0.34
N ASP A 207 18.27 -2.20 -1.31
CA ASP A 207 18.18 -3.65 -1.38
C ASP A 207 19.53 -4.27 -1.72
N LYS A 208 20.14 -4.93 -0.73
CA LYS A 208 21.38 -5.69 -0.85
C LYS A 208 21.04 -7.15 -1.13
N SER A 209 21.85 -7.81 -1.94
CA SER A 209 21.57 -9.17 -2.45
C SER A 209 21.34 -10.23 -1.37
N GLU A 210 21.90 -10.06 -0.17
CA GLU A 210 21.71 -10.99 0.95
C GLU A 210 21.27 -10.26 2.23
N PRO A 211 20.23 -10.75 2.93
CA PRO A 211 19.80 -10.19 4.21
C PRO A 211 20.91 -10.34 5.27
N ASN A 212 21.30 -9.23 5.87
CA ASN A 212 22.23 -9.20 7.00
C ASN A 212 21.52 -8.76 8.30
N VAL A 213 22.23 -8.85 9.42
CA VAL A 213 21.70 -8.47 10.74
C VAL A 213 21.17 -7.03 10.76
N LEU A 214 21.83 -6.12 10.05
CA LEU A 214 21.41 -4.72 9.98
C LEU A 214 20.08 -4.58 9.21
N ALA A 215 19.94 -5.22 8.05
CA ALA A 215 18.72 -5.20 7.25
C ALA A 215 17.51 -5.75 8.03
N VAL A 216 17.71 -6.88 8.72
CA VAL A 216 16.66 -7.47 9.57
C VAL A 216 16.31 -6.55 10.74
N SER A 217 17.30 -5.89 11.33
CA SER A 217 17.10 -4.95 12.45
C SER A 217 16.32 -3.71 12.01
N ILE A 218 16.61 -3.16 10.82
CA ILE A 218 15.85 -2.04 10.22
C ILE A 218 14.41 -2.47 9.93
N TYR A 219 14.21 -3.65 9.35
CA TYR A 219 12.88 -4.19 9.08
C TYR A 219 12.04 -4.32 10.36
N ILE A 220 12.62 -4.87 11.43
CA ILE A 220 11.94 -4.98 12.75
C ILE A 220 11.62 -3.60 13.30
N PHE A 221 12.56 -2.66 13.21
CA PHE A 221 12.34 -1.27 13.63
C PHE A 221 11.17 -0.63 12.87
N HIS A 222 11.08 -0.78 11.55
CA HIS A 222 9.95 -0.28 10.77
C HIS A 222 8.63 -0.91 11.20
N CYS A 223 8.60 -2.23 11.44
CA CYS A 223 7.41 -2.92 11.94
C CYS A 223 6.95 -2.35 13.30
N LEU A 224 7.89 -2.09 14.22
CA LEU A 224 7.58 -1.49 15.53
C LEU A 224 7.03 -0.07 15.40
N VAL A 225 7.60 0.76 14.50
CA VAL A 225 7.09 2.09 14.20
C VAL A 225 5.66 2.01 13.65
N LEU A 226 5.41 1.12 12.68
CA LEU A 226 4.08 0.91 12.11
C LEU A 226 3.06 0.46 13.15
N ILE A 227 3.42 -0.45 14.06
CA ILE A 227 2.56 -0.87 15.17
C ILE A 227 2.24 0.32 16.09
N GLY A 228 3.25 1.13 16.44
CA GLY A 228 3.06 2.33 17.25
C GLY A 228 2.10 3.34 16.60
N LEU A 229 2.29 3.61 15.31
CA LEU A 229 1.42 4.49 14.51
C LEU A 229 0.00 3.91 14.41
N ALA A 230 -0.13 2.60 14.18
CA ALA A 230 -1.43 1.95 14.11
C ALA A 230 -2.21 2.11 15.43
N ILE A 231 -1.56 1.86 16.56
CA ILE A 231 -2.18 2.06 17.88
C ILE A 231 -2.56 3.53 18.09
N TYR A 232 -1.70 4.46 17.69
CA TYR A 232 -1.95 5.90 17.79
C TYR A 232 -3.18 6.32 16.98
N PHE A 233 -3.25 5.97 15.70
CA PHE A 233 -4.38 6.34 14.85
C PHE A 233 -5.66 5.60 15.24
N TRP A 234 -5.57 4.32 15.61
CA TRP A 234 -6.74 3.56 16.06
C TRP A 234 -7.40 4.20 17.28
N LYS A 235 -6.61 4.64 18.26
CA LYS A 235 -7.11 5.36 19.44
C LYS A 235 -7.74 6.71 19.07
N ALA A 236 -7.16 7.42 18.11
CA ALA A 236 -7.68 8.70 17.63
C ALA A 236 -9.01 8.54 16.86
N LEU A 237 -9.16 7.47 16.08
CA LEU A 237 -10.36 7.17 15.30
C LEU A 237 -11.49 6.57 16.15
N PHE A 238 -11.15 5.84 17.22
CA PHE A 238 -12.12 5.11 18.05
C PHE A 238 -11.94 5.43 19.55
N PRO A 239 -12.21 6.68 19.99
CA PRO A 239 -12.05 7.06 21.39
C PRO A 239 -13.05 6.32 22.29
N LYS A 240 -12.59 5.82 23.45
CA LYS A 240 -13.38 5.02 24.40
C LYS A 240 -14.68 5.71 24.86
N LYS A 241 -14.74 7.05 24.88
CA LYS A 241 -15.94 7.81 25.30
C LYS A 241 -17.15 7.62 24.37
N ALA A 242 -16.95 7.28 23.08
CA ALA A 242 -18.04 6.99 22.15
C ALA A 242 -18.80 5.68 22.46
N VAL A 243 -18.21 4.79 23.28
CA VAL A 243 -18.80 3.49 23.64
C VAL A 243 -19.60 3.54 24.95
N MET A 244 -19.30 4.50 25.85
CA MET A 244 -20.02 4.64 27.12
C MET A 244 -21.36 5.39 26.98
N ASN A 245 -21.46 6.36 26.06
CA ASN A 245 -22.73 7.08 25.83
C ASN A 245 -23.81 6.26 25.09
N LEU A 246 -23.49 5.03 24.65
CA LEU A 246 -24.48 4.08 24.11
C LEU A 246 -24.95 3.06 25.16
N LYS A 247 -24.40 3.08 26.38
CA LYS A 247 -24.75 2.14 27.46
C LYS A 247 -25.51 2.75 28.63
N ASN A 248 -25.75 4.07 28.65
CA ASN A 248 -26.60 4.73 29.65
C ASN A 248 -27.73 5.52 28.97
N PRO A 249 -28.96 4.97 28.89
CA PRO A 249 -30.13 5.70 28.42
C PRO A 249 -30.70 6.71 29.43
N GLU A 250 -30.21 6.74 30.67
CA GLU A 250 -30.88 7.42 31.80
C GLU A 250 -30.44 8.86 32.08
N SER A 251 -29.87 9.59 31.12
CA SER A 251 -29.47 10.99 31.35
C SER A 251 -30.21 12.01 30.48
N TYR A 252 -31.50 11.77 30.23
CA TYR A 252 -32.44 12.80 29.75
C TYR A 252 -33.71 12.73 30.59
N VAL A 253 -33.60 13.22 31.83
CA VAL A 253 -34.74 13.81 32.54
C VAL A 253 -34.65 15.31 32.33
#